data_AF-A0A6M7U7E9-F1
#
_entry.id   AF-A0A6M7U7E9-F1
#
_cell.length_a   1.000
_cell.length_b   1.000
_cell.length_c   1.000
_cell.angle_alpha   90.00
_cell.angle_beta   90.00
_cell.angle_gamma   90.00
#
_symmetry.space_group_name_H-M   'P 1'
#
loop_
_entity.id
_entity.type
_entity.pdbx_description
1 polymer ?
#
loop_
_entity_poly.entity_id
_entity_poly.type
_entity_poly.pdbx_seq_one_letter_code
_entity_poly.pdbx_strand_id
1 'polypeptide(L)'
;MLALKGFWSSRRGNFAIATAIAMVPIMVVVAGTIDLTGTSDDASQLQSSLDAAGLAVGTKYLASMPASDVQGLGLTFFAANMSVADQQEYADSVSAFSATASGGPSAYYISLSSSINRPSFINGAAPWPAYRSAMVKMDPGAQACVLALDPHASAAVSLQGSTNVSMTSCVIAANSDASNAVSRGGSAQVSAGCVSTVGGTYGLSPPSANLTCGAPLEHQYASFDPLANVVAPPYTLCLPVPNGKTYTLSPGTYCDKTLSGNITLNPGVYIMRGVTIKPGGNGSLTGQGVTIFLMEGSQIYINANEQVNLSPPTSGPYAGITIFENRGNTSALTLNGGANSVISGFVYAPDAAISFAGNSDMSGQGDCLRIVGLTVQMTGNSSIKTDCTAVFGNREMYASRMITLVK
;
A
#
# COMPACT_ATOMS: atom_id res chain seq x y z
N MET A 1 53.88 -0.89 69.51
CA MET A 1 54.60 -1.05 68.22
C MET A 1 55.43 -2.34 68.18
N LEU A 2 54.86 -3.51 68.50
CA LEU A 2 55.60 -4.78 68.49
C LEU A 2 54.78 -6.02 68.07
N ALA A 3 53.50 -5.89 67.73
CA ALA A 3 52.67 -7.02 67.29
C ALA A 3 52.58 -7.21 65.76
N LEU A 4 53.05 -6.25 64.93
CA LEU A 4 53.03 -6.40 63.47
C LEU A 4 54.26 -7.14 62.88
N LYS A 5 55.37 -7.25 63.62
CA LYS A 5 56.59 -7.89 63.11
C LYS A 5 56.53 -9.42 63.04
N GLY A 6 55.60 -10.05 63.77
CA GLY A 6 55.39 -11.50 63.75
C GLY A 6 54.59 -12.01 62.53
N PHE A 7 53.85 -11.12 61.85
CA PHE A 7 53.06 -11.51 60.67
C PHE A 7 53.96 -11.75 59.43
N TRP A 8 55.10 -11.04 59.35
CA TRP A 8 56.03 -11.12 58.22
C TRP A 8 56.91 -12.37 58.20
N SER A 9 57.03 -13.14 59.30
CA SER A 9 57.86 -14.36 59.34
C SER A 9 57.06 -15.66 59.25
N SER A 10 55.72 -15.60 59.20
CA SER A 10 54.87 -16.79 59.15
C SER A 10 54.75 -17.34 57.73
N ARG A 11 55.60 -18.33 57.39
CA ARG A 11 55.62 -18.99 56.06
C ARG A 11 54.60 -20.12 55.87
N ARG A 12 53.74 -20.39 56.87
CA ARG A 12 52.78 -21.53 56.83
C ARG A 12 51.32 -21.13 56.54
N GLY A 13 51.03 -19.87 56.22
CA GLY A 13 49.69 -19.39 55.84
C GLY A 13 49.64 -18.46 54.61
N ASN A 14 50.77 -18.25 53.93
CA ASN A 14 50.90 -17.21 52.90
C ASN A 14 50.26 -17.59 51.55
N PHE A 15 50.11 -18.88 51.26
CA PHE A 15 49.46 -19.34 50.04
C PHE A 15 47.97 -18.96 50.03
N ALA A 16 47.25 -19.16 51.14
CA ALA A 16 45.83 -18.81 51.23
C ALA A 16 45.58 -17.30 51.03
N ILE A 17 46.44 -16.45 51.59
CA ILE A 17 46.32 -14.99 51.45
C ILE A 17 46.68 -14.54 50.04
N ALA A 18 47.77 -15.06 49.46
CA ALA A 18 48.16 -14.75 48.08
C ALA A 18 47.11 -15.24 47.06
N THR A 19 46.55 -16.44 47.26
CA THR A 19 45.45 -16.97 46.45
C THR A 19 44.19 -16.13 46.62
N ALA A 20 43.83 -15.70 47.83
CA ALA A 20 42.67 -14.83 48.04
C ALA A 20 42.82 -13.48 47.33
N ILE A 21 44.00 -12.85 47.40
CA ILE A 21 44.27 -11.58 46.70
C ILE A 21 44.27 -11.79 45.17
N ALA A 22 44.83 -12.89 44.67
CA ALA A 22 44.86 -13.19 43.24
C ALA A 22 43.49 -13.62 42.67
N MET A 23 42.61 -14.21 43.50
CA MET A 23 41.26 -14.59 43.07
C MET A 23 40.36 -13.38 42.79
N VAL A 24 40.53 -12.27 43.53
CA VAL A 24 39.69 -11.07 43.35
C VAL A 24 39.74 -10.53 41.91
N PRO A 25 40.91 -10.23 41.29
CA PRO A 25 40.95 -9.74 39.92
C PRO A 25 40.48 -10.79 38.90
N ILE A 26 40.72 -12.09 39.16
CA ILE A 26 40.24 -13.16 38.28
C ILE A 26 38.71 -13.22 38.29
N MET A 27 38.08 -13.13 39.47
CA MET A 27 36.62 -13.16 39.59
C MET A 27 35.96 -11.92 38.98
N VAL A 28 36.58 -10.75 39.08
CA VAL A 28 36.10 -9.53 38.39
C VAL A 28 36.14 -9.71 36.87
N VAL A 29 37.22 -10.29 36.34
CA VAL A 29 37.32 -10.59 34.90
C VAL A 29 36.25 -11.59 34.48
N VAL A 30 36.06 -12.69 35.24
CA VAL A 30 35.03 -13.70 34.94
C VAL A 30 33.63 -13.09 34.99
N ALA A 31 33.31 -12.29 36.02
CA ALA A 31 32.03 -11.60 36.14
C ALA A 31 31.79 -10.66 34.95
N GLY A 32 32.80 -9.85 34.58
CA GLY A 32 32.71 -8.98 33.41
C GLY A 32 32.52 -9.74 32.09
N THR A 33 33.14 -10.92 31.94
CA THR A 33 32.91 -11.76 30.75
C THR A 33 31.50 -12.31 30.69
N ILE A 34 30.92 -12.75 31.81
CA ILE A 34 29.54 -13.25 31.88
C ILE A 34 28.55 -12.13 31.53
N ASP A 35 28.75 -10.93 32.08
CA ASP A 35 27.91 -9.77 31.78
C ASP A 35 27.98 -9.39 30.31
N LEU A 36 29.19 -9.38 29.72
CA LEU A 36 29.40 -9.07 28.32
C LEU A 36 28.76 -10.11 27.39
N THR A 37 29.01 -11.41 27.64
CA THR A 37 28.44 -12.49 26.82
C THR A 37 26.93 -12.49 26.93
N GLY A 38 26.40 -12.32 28.15
CA GLY A 38 24.97 -12.27 28.38
C GLY A 38 24.31 -11.07 27.67
N THR A 39 24.86 -9.87 27.84
CA THR A 39 24.34 -8.67 27.15
C THR A 39 24.45 -8.81 25.63
N SER A 40 25.49 -9.48 25.13
CA SER A 40 25.65 -9.75 23.71
C SER A 40 24.58 -10.70 23.18
N ASP A 41 24.28 -11.76 23.92
CA ASP A 41 23.23 -12.73 23.58
C ASP A 41 21.86 -12.05 23.58
N ASP A 42 21.55 -11.29 24.63
CA ASP A 42 20.32 -10.50 24.75
C ASP A 42 20.18 -9.51 23.59
N ALA A 43 21.26 -8.82 23.23
CA ALA A 43 21.26 -7.87 22.13
C ALA A 43 21.07 -8.55 20.76
N SER A 44 21.53 -9.80 20.60
CA SER A 44 21.31 -10.59 19.40
C SER A 44 19.85 -11.05 19.28
N GLN A 45 19.25 -11.49 20.39
CA GLN A 45 17.84 -11.85 20.46
C GLN A 45 16.94 -10.64 20.22
N LEU A 46 17.30 -9.49 20.80
CA LEU A 46 16.60 -8.23 20.61
C LEU A 46 16.58 -7.82 19.13
N GLN A 47 17.74 -7.88 18.45
CA GLN A 47 17.82 -7.58 17.02
C GLN A 47 16.99 -8.57 16.19
N SER A 48 17.10 -9.88 16.46
CA SER A 48 16.34 -10.90 15.74
C SER A 48 14.83 -10.70 15.89
N SER A 49 14.37 -10.29 17.08
CA SER A 49 12.96 -10.03 17.35
C SER A 49 12.46 -8.76 16.67
N LEU A 50 13.29 -7.71 16.62
CA LEU A 50 12.98 -6.48 15.87
C LEU A 50 12.94 -6.72 14.36
N ASP A 51 13.88 -7.51 13.81
CA ASP A 51 13.93 -7.86 12.39
C ASP A 51 12.68 -8.68 11.99
N ALA A 52 12.31 -9.68 12.80
CA ALA A 52 11.11 -10.49 12.58
C ALA A 52 9.82 -9.67 12.69
N ALA A 53 9.71 -8.82 13.70
CA ALA A 53 8.58 -7.90 13.87
C ALA A 53 8.47 -6.92 12.70
N GLY A 54 9.59 -6.35 12.25
CA GLY A 54 9.62 -5.42 11.13
C GLY A 54 9.14 -6.07 9.83
N LEU A 55 9.62 -7.28 9.53
CA LEU A 55 9.17 -8.01 8.35
C LEU A 55 7.67 -8.32 8.44
N ALA A 56 7.19 -8.78 9.59
CA ALA A 56 5.78 -9.09 9.80
C ALA A 56 4.89 -7.85 9.65
N VAL A 57 5.26 -6.72 10.26
CA VAL A 57 4.57 -5.43 10.07
C VAL A 57 4.57 -5.03 8.59
N GLY A 58 5.70 -5.16 7.90
CA GLY A 58 5.80 -4.88 6.47
C GLY A 58 4.80 -5.67 5.61
N THR A 59 4.48 -6.92 5.99
CA THR A 59 3.51 -7.74 5.26
C THR A 59 2.06 -7.27 5.41
N LYS A 60 1.75 -6.53 6.48
CA LYS A 60 0.39 -6.09 6.84
C LYS A 60 0.18 -4.58 6.76
N TYR A 61 1.26 -3.81 6.65
CA TYR A 61 1.21 -2.36 6.63
C TYR A 61 0.34 -1.86 5.47
N LEU A 62 -0.45 -0.83 5.73
CA LEU A 62 -1.23 -0.10 4.74
C LEU A 62 -1.00 1.39 5.00
N ALA A 63 -0.98 2.22 3.95
CA ALA A 63 -0.72 3.65 4.10
C ALA A 63 -1.77 4.38 4.96
N SER A 64 -2.98 3.83 5.08
CA SER A 64 -4.07 4.33 5.93
C SER A 64 -3.98 3.89 7.39
N MET A 65 -3.04 3.00 7.74
CA MET A 65 -2.90 2.46 9.08
C MET A 65 -2.40 3.55 10.05
N PRO A 66 -3.08 3.80 11.18
CA PRO A 66 -2.64 4.80 12.15
C PRO A 66 -1.37 4.33 12.87
N ALA A 67 -0.57 5.29 13.38
CA ALA A 67 0.69 5.00 14.06
C ALA A 67 0.53 4.06 15.27
N SER A 68 -0.62 4.13 15.97
CA SER A 68 -0.95 3.23 17.08
C SER A 68 -1.08 1.77 16.66
N ASP A 69 -1.61 1.52 15.46
CA ASP A 69 -1.84 0.16 14.96
C ASP A 69 -0.53 -0.44 14.45
N VAL A 70 0.34 0.37 13.83
CA VAL A 70 1.72 -0.03 13.49
C VAL A 70 2.48 -0.41 14.76
N GLN A 71 2.40 0.42 15.80
CA GLN A 71 2.98 0.16 17.12
C GLN A 71 2.43 -1.14 17.73
N GLY A 72 1.11 -1.30 17.80
CA GLY A 72 0.47 -2.47 18.41
C GLY A 72 0.76 -3.78 17.67
N LEU A 73 0.75 -3.74 16.33
CA LEU A 73 1.09 -4.91 15.51
C LEU A 73 2.56 -5.29 15.67
N GLY A 74 3.46 -4.29 15.62
CA GLY A 74 4.89 -4.51 15.84
C GLY A 74 5.16 -5.10 17.22
N LEU A 75 4.53 -4.57 18.26
CA LEU A 75 4.65 -5.06 19.63
C LEU A 75 4.21 -6.51 19.75
N THR A 76 3.11 -6.89 19.08
CA THR A 76 2.57 -8.26 19.12
C THR A 76 3.60 -9.26 18.58
N PHE A 77 4.18 -8.99 17.40
CA PHE A 77 5.21 -9.86 16.83
C PHE A 77 6.53 -9.80 17.59
N PHE A 78 6.91 -8.62 18.09
CA PHE A 78 8.12 -8.45 18.88
C PHE A 78 8.04 -9.26 20.18
N ALA A 79 6.96 -9.11 20.94
CA ALA A 79 6.75 -9.84 22.20
C ALA A 79 6.67 -11.35 22.00
N ALA A 80 6.02 -11.82 20.92
CA ALA A 80 5.95 -13.24 20.59
C ALA A 80 7.32 -13.86 20.25
N ASN A 81 8.22 -13.10 19.62
CA ASN A 81 9.58 -13.57 19.30
C ASN A 81 10.55 -13.48 20.50
N MET A 82 10.30 -12.55 21.43
CA MET A 82 11.06 -12.46 22.68
C MET A 82 10.71 -13.58 23.67
N SER A 83 9.45 -14.06 23.67
CA SER A 83 8.97 -15.04 24.66
C SER A 83 9.35 -16.49 24.33
N VAL A 84 10.52 -16.96 24.79
CA VAL A 84 10.80 -18.42 24.82
C VAL A 84 11.53 -18.96 26.05
N ALA A 85 11.70 -18.20 27.15
CA ALA A 85 12.22 -18.80 28.40
C ALA A 85 11.74 -18.14 29.71
N ASP A 86 11.68 -16.80 29.81
CA ASP A 86 11.23 -16.12 31.03
C ASP A 86 10.56 -14.76 30.71
N GLN A 87 9.28 -14.60 31.06
CA GLN A 87 8.52 -13.38 30.72
C GLN A 87 8.93 -12.16 31.57
N GLN A 88 9.51 -12.40 32.75
CA GLN A 88 9.89 -11.33 33.67
C GLN A 88 11.18 -10.61 33.22
N GLU A 89 12.07 -11.32 32.52
CA GLU A 89 13.39 -10.84 32.10
C GLU A 89 13.32 -9.79 30.98
N TYR A 90 12.26 -9.82 30.17
CA TYR A 90 12.12 -8.99 28.96
C TYR A 90 10.99 -7.95 29.04
N ALA A 91 10.36 -7.78 30.20
CA ALA A 91 9.26 -6.83 30.40
C ALA A 91 9.68 -5.38 30.05
N ASP A 92 10.90 -4.99 30.42
CA ASP A 92 11.46 -3.68 30.12
C ASP A 92 11.61 -3.46 28.61
N SER A 93 12.02 -4.49 27.86
CA SER A 93 12.14 -4.41 26.40
C SER A 93 10.80 -4.26 25.71
N VAL A 94 9.78 -5.00 26.15
CA VAL A 94 8.42 -4.85 25.63
C VAL A 94 7.91 -3.43 25.91
N SER A 95 8.21 -2.85 27.07
CA SER A 95 7.81 -1.48 27.41
C SER A 95 8.58 -0.40 26.63
N ALA A 96 9.83 -0.66 26.27
CA ALA A 96 10.70 0.24 25.53
C ALA A 96 10.51 0.17 24.00
N PHE A 97 9.71 -0.79 23.53
CA PHE A 97 9.48 -1.00 22.11
C PHE A 97 8.81 0.21 21.45
N SER A 98 9.30 0.59 20.27
CA SER A 98 8.73 1.64 19.43
C SER A 98 8.75 1.20 17.97
N ALA A 99 7.67 1.46 17.24
CA ALA A 99 7.54 1.24 15.81
C ALA A 99 6.86 2.44 15.15
N THR A 100 7.46 2.92 14.08
CA THR A 100 6.97 4.06 13.31
C THR A 100 6.99 3.74 11.82
N ALA A 101 6.04 4.31 11.09
CA ALA A 101 5.98 4.22 9.63
C ALA A 101 6.27 5.58 9.00
N SER A 102 6.98 5.57 7.87
CA SER A 102 7.27 6.77 7.09
C SER A 102 7.35 6.44 5.58
N GLY A 103 7.50 7.47 4.75
CA GLY A 103 7.64 7.33 3.30
C GLY A 103 6.37 7.70 2.52
N GLY A 104 6.26 7.18 1.31
CA GLY A 104 5.19 7.49 0.36
C GLY A 104 5.01 6.43 -0.71
N PRO A 105 4.19 6.69 -1.75
CA PRO A 105 3.81 5.68 -2.74
C PRO A 105 4.97 5.01 -3.49
N SER A 106 6.15 5.65 -3.54
CA SER A 106 7.36 5.13 -4.16
C SER A 106 8.19 4.21 -3.25
N ALA A 107 8.08 4.37 -1.93
CA ALA A 107 8.70 3.50 -0.93
C ALA A 107 8.18 3.85 0.48
N TYR A 108 7.81 2.82 1.25
CA TYR A 108 7.46 2.96 2.66
C TYR A 108 8.52 2.33 3.55
N TYR A 109 8.68 2.86 4.76
CA TYR A 109 9.66 2.39 5.73
C TYR A 109 9.02 2.17 7.09
N ILE A 110 9.32 1.04 7.71
CA ILE A 110 8.99 0.77 9.12
C ILE A 110 10.29 0.79 9.91
N SER A 111 10.37 1.66 10.91
CA SER A 111 11.50 1.75 11.84
C SER A 111 11.05 1.25 13.20
N LEU A 112 11.76 0.24 13.72
CA LEU A 112 11.50 -0.38 15.01
C LEU A 112 12.72 -0.20 15.91
N SER A 113 12.50 0.00 17.20
CA SER A 113 13.58 0.05 18.19
C SER A 113 13.12 -0.49 19.53
N SER A 114 14.08 -0.97 20.32
CA SER A 114 13.87 -1.40 21.70
C SER A 114 15.20 -1.39 22.45
N SER A 115 15.13 -1.51 23.78
CA SER A 115 16.28 -1.64 24.65
C SER A 115 16.12 -2.78 25.65
N ILE A 116 17.23 -3.35 26.11
CA ILE A 116 17.26 -4.30 27.23
C ILE A 116 18.34 -3.90 28.23
N ASN A 117 18.06 -4.04 29.51
CA ASN A 117 19.01 -3.79 30.59
C ASN A 117 19.29 -5.09 31.33
N ARG A 118 20.48 -5.66 31.15
CA ARG A 118 20.89 -6.84 31.91
C ARG A 118 21.48 -6.41 33.26
N PRO A 119 21.00 -6.93 34.40
CA PRO A 119 21.64 -6.69 35.68
C PRO A 119 23.05 -7.27 35.67
N SER A 120 24.01 -6.55 36.28
CA SER A 120 25.38 -7.05 36.39
C SER A 120 25.47 -8.22 37.36
N PHE A 121 26.32 -9.18 37.04
CA PHE A 121 26.69 -10.29 37.93
C PHE A 121 27.33 -9.78 39.24
N ILE A 122 27.96 -8.60 39.21
CA ILE A 122 28.49 -7.93 40.40
C ILE A 122 27.38 -7.10 41.05
N ASN A 123 26.93 -7.53 42.23
CA ASN A 123 25.90 -6.83 42.98
C ASN A 123 26.33 -5.38 43.30
N GLY A 124 25.50 -4.40 42.94
CA GLY A 124 25.76 -2.97 43.11
C GLY A 124 26.51 -2.30 41.95
N ALA A 125 26.94 -3.05 40.93
CA ALA A 125 27.43 -2.48 39.68
C ALA A 125 26.27 -2.03 38.78
N ALA A 126 26.56 -1.08 37.88
CA ALA A 126 25.56 -0.57 36.94
C ALA A 126 25.10 -1.68 35.96
N PRO A 127 23.81 -1.71 35.59
CA PRO A 127 23.33 -2.62 34.56
C PRO A 127 23.95 -2.29 33.21
N TRP A 128 24.00 -3.29 32.33
CA TRP A 128 24.54 -3.17 30.98
C TRP A 128 23.39 -2.99 29.99
N PRO A 129 23.19 -1.77 29.44
CA PRO A 129 22.12 -1.54 28.48
C PRO A 129 22.54 -1.96 27.07
N ALA A 130 21.61 -2.54 26.32
CA ALA A 130 21.75 -2.76 24.89
C ALA A 130 20.55 -2.13 24.16
N TYR A 131 20.86 -1.30 23.16
CA TYR A 131 19.88 -0.66 22.29
C TYR A 131 19.97 -1.27 20.90
N ARG A 132 18.83 -1.62 20.30
CA ARG A 132 18.76 -2.15 18.94
C ARG A 132 17.65 -1.48 18.14
N SER A 133 17.86 -1.46 16.84
CA SER A 133 16.88 -0.94 15.88
C SER A 133 16.88 -1.80 14.63
N ALA A 134 15.72 -1.95 14.02
CA ALA A 134 15.54 -2.58 12.72
C ALA A 134 14.78 -1.64 11.80
N MET A 135 15.08 -1.70 10.52
CA MET A 135 14.36 -0.95 9.50
C MET A 135 13.94 -1.88 8.37
N VAL A 136 12.70 -1.74 7.93
CA VAL A 136 12.17 -2.50 6.79
C VAL A 136 11.73 -1.51 5.73
N LYS A 137 12.20 -1.74 4.50
CA LYS A 137 11.80 -1.01 3.31
C LYS A 137 10.80 -1.84 2.53
N MET A 138 9.70 -1.20 2.15
CA MET A 138 8.69 -1.74 1.26
C MET A 138 8.78 -1.00 -0.06
N ASP A 139 9.29 -1.69 -1.07
CA ASP A 139 9.35 -1.19 -2.43
C ASP A 139 8.11 -1.62 -3.22
N PRO A 140 7.52 -0.74 -4.04
CA PRO A 140 6.45 -1.12 -4.95
C PRO A 140 6.91 -2.20 -5.93
N GLY A 141 6.01 -3.11 -6.29
CA GLY A 141 6.30 -4.13 -7.30
C GLY A 141 6.15 -3.61 -8.73
N ALA A 142 5.61 -4.44 -9.63
CA ALA A 142 5.49 -4.10 -11.05
C ALA A 142 4.37 -3.09 -11.30
N GLN A 143 4.47 -2.30 -12.38
CA GLN A 143 3.45 -1.28 -12.71
C GLN A 143 2.08 -1.94 -12.97
N ALA A 144 1.05 -1.49 -12.27
CA ALA A 144 -0.32 -1.97 -12.41
C ALA A 144 -1.16 -1.02 -13.28
N CYS A 145 -2.17 -1.57 -13.95
CA CYS A 145 -3.14 -0.83 -14.76
C CYS A 145 -4.56 -0.92 -14.23
N VAL A 146 -4.86 -2.03 -13.56
CA VAL A 146 -6.12 -2.25 -12.86
C VAL A 146 -5.76 -2.71 -11.46
N LEU A 147 -6.38 -2.10 -10.46
CA LEU A 147 -6.24 -2.49 -9.05
C LEU A 147 -7.62 -2.53 -8.40
N ALA A 148 -8.02 -3.70 -7.91
CA ALA A 148 -9.16 -3.83 -7.00
C ALA A 148 -8.67 -3.81 -5.54
N LEU A 149 -9.23 -2.91 -4.74
CA LEU A 149 -8.81 -2.67 -3.36
C LEU A 149 -9.53 -3.54 -2.32
N ASP A 150 -10.70 -4.10 -2.64
CA ASP A 150 -11.47 -4.91 -1.70
C ASP A 150 -10.66 -6.13 -1.21
N PRO A 151 -10.45 -6.30 0.12
CA PRO A 151 -9.66 -7.40 0.67
C PRO A 151 -10.33 -8.78 0.60
N HIS A 152 -11.64 -8.86 0.35
CA HIS A 152 -12.41 -10.11 0.47
C HIS A 152 -13.39 -10.37 -0.69
N ALA A 153 -13.53 -9.43 -1.63
CA ALA A 153 -14.46 -9.59 -2.74
C ALA A 153 -14.12 -10.78 -3.64
N SER A 154 -15.09 -11.67 -3.84
CA SER A 154 -15.00 -12.67 -4.92
C SER A 154 -15.05 -11.97 -6.28
N ALA A 155 -14.18 -12.38 -7.21
CA ALA A 155 -14.06 -11.73 -8.52
C ALA A 155 -13.87 -10.21 -8.42
N ALA A 156 -13.05 -9.75 -7.45
CA ALA A 156 -12.71 -8.35 -7.23
C ALA A 156 -12.26 -7.64 -8.51
N VAL A 157 -11.52 -8.34 -9.39
CA VAL A 157 -11.45 -7.99 -10.81
C VAL A 157 -12.16 -9.06 -11.62
N SER A 158 -13.18 -8.65 -12.37
CA SER A 158 -14.02 -9.55 -13.16
C SER A 158 -13.90 -9.22 -14.64
N LEU A 159 -13.35 -10.15 -15.43
CA LEU A 159 -13.25 -10.06 -16.89
C LEU A 159 -14.30 -11.01 -17.49
N GLN A 160 -15.42 -10.47 -17.98
CA GLN A 160 -16.56 -11.28 -18.43
C GLN A 160 -17.00 -10.97 -19.86
N GLY A 161 -17.64 -11.95 -20.50
CA GLY A 161 -18.24 -11.85 -21.82
C GLY A 161 -17.32 -12.33 -22.95
N SER A 162 -17.41 -11.68 -24.10
CA SER A 162 -16.59 -11.95 -25.29
C SER A 162 -15.63 -10.79 -25.53
N THR A 163 -14.77 -10.53 -24.55
CA THR A 163 -13.93 -9.33 -24.50
C THR A 163 -12.47 -9.65 -24.77
N ASN A 164 -11.77 -8.75 -25.45
CA ASN A 164 -10.32 -8.83 -25.61
C ASN A 164 -9.67 -7.69 -24.82
N VAL A 165 -8.97 -8.03 -23.75
CA VAL A 165 -8.30 -7.08 -22.86
C VAL A 165 -6.80 -7.18 -23.10
N SER A 166 -6.21 -6.12 -23.65
CA SER A 166 -4.78 -6.05 -23.97
C SER A 166 -4.07 -5.00 -23.11
N MET A 167 -3.19 -5.45 -22.23
CA MET A 167 -2.37 -4.68 -21.29
C MET A 167 -0.95 -5.27 -21.18
N THR A 168 -0.33 -5.61 -22.32
CA THR A 168 0.87 -6.49 -22.42
C THR A 168 2.06 -6.08 -21.55
N SER A 169 2.19 -4.81 -21.15
CA SER A 169 3.29 -4.34 -20.31
C SER A 169 2.87 -4.02 -18.86
N CYS A 170 1.65 -4.37 -18.46
CA CYS A 170 1.05 -3.95 -17.19
C CYS A 170 0.48 -5.11 -16.38
N VAL A 171 0.34 -4.89 -15.07
CA VAL A 171 -0.24 -5.87 -14.14
C VAL A 171 -1.71 -5.57 -13.84
N ILE A 172 -2.54 -6.61 -13.84
CA ILE A 172 -3.88 -6.59 -13.24
C ILE A 172 -3.73 -7.07 -11.80
N ALA A 173 -4.12 -6.25 -10.83
CA ALA A 173 -3.94 -6.52 -9.41
C ALA A 173 -5.27 -6.61 -8.66
N ALA A 174 -5.35 -7.51 -7.69
CA ALA A 174 -6.46 -7.57 -6.74
C ALA A 174 -5.95 -7.84 -5.32
N ASN A 175 -6.41 -7.01 -4.37
CA ASN A 175 -6.10 -7.18 -2.95
C ASN A 175 -6.96 -8.24 -2.26
N SER A 176 -7.93 -8.81 -2.97
CA SER A 176 -8.84 -9.82 -2.42
C SER A 176 -8.14 -11.14 -2.13
N ASP A 177 -8.40 -11.72 -0.96
CA ASP A 177 -7.95 -13.05 -0.54
C ASP A 177 -8.84 -14.20 -1.02
N ALA A 178 -9.90 -13.90 -1.78
CA ALA A 178 -10.80 -14.90 -2.34
C ALA A 178 -10.08 -15.85 -3.32
N SER A 179 -10.52 -17.10 -3.42
CA SER A 179 -9.96 -18.10 -4.35
C SER A 179 -10.12 -17.73 -5.83
N ASN A 180 -10.95 -16.74 -6.14
CA ASN A 180 -11.19 -16.21 -7.48
C ASN A 180 -11.10 -14.67 -7.51
N ALA A 181 -10.13 -14.08 -6.78
CA ALA A 181 -9.91 -12.64 -6.67
C ALA A 181 -9.85 -11.93 -8.04
N VAL A 182 -9.18 -12.55 -9.01
CA VAL A 182 -9.31 -12.19 -10.43
C VAL A 182 -9.99 -13.34 -11.15
N SER A 183 -11.15 -13.08 -11.75
CA SER A 183 -11.94 -14.08 -12.45
C SER A 183 -12.12 -13.69 -13.91
N ARG A 184 -11.82 -14.64 -14.79
CA ARG A 184 -12.10 -14.56 -16.21
C ARG A 184 -13.18 -15.57 -16.56
N GLY A 185 -14.31 -15.07 -17.05
CA GLY A 185 -15.47 -15.86 -17.48
C GLY A 185 -15.80 -15.71 -18.97
N GLY A 186 -16.56 -16.67 -19.51
CA GLY A 186 -17.00 -16.66 -20.91
C GLY A 186 -15.88 -16.93 -21.91
N SER A 187 -15.89 -16.19 -23.02
CA SER A 187 -14.90 -16.29 -24.10
C SER A 187 -13.87 -15.17 -24.08
N ALA A 188 -13.77 -14.45 -22.95
CA ALA A 188 -12.83 -13.36 -22.79
C ALA A 188 -11.37 -13.82 -23.00
N GLN A 189 -10.58 -12.96 -23.63
CA GLN A 189 -9.16 -13.10 -23.92
C GLN A 189 -8.40 -12.01 -23.18
N VAL A 190 -7.31 -12.38 -22.52
CA VAL A 190 -6.50 -11.46 -21.70
C VAL A 190 -5.05 -11.54 -22.17
N SER A 191 -4.49 -10.43 -22.59
CA SER A 191 -3.05 -10.27 -22.81
C SER A 191 -2.54 -9.26 -21.80
N ALA A 192 -1.68 -9.65 -20.85
CA ALA A 192 -1.18 -8.72 -19.83
C ALA A 192 0.29 -9.00 -19.50
N GLY A 193 0.97 -8.03 -18.90
CA GLY A 193 2.32 -8.26 -18.38
C GLY A 193 2.29 -9.33 -17.29
N CYS A 194 1.35 -9.18 -16.34
CA CYS A 194 1.03 -10.22 -15.36
C CYS A 194 -0.34 -10.02 -14.72
N VAL A 195 -0.74 -10.99 -13.90
CA VAL A 195 -1.84 -10.86 -12.94
C VAL A 195 -1.27 -11.13 -11.55
N SER A 196 -1.57 -10.27 -10.58
CA SER A 196 -1.09 -10.42 -9.20
C SER A 196 -2.24 -10.34 -8.21
N THR A 197 -2.36 -11.34 -7.32
CA THR A 197 -3.47 -11.42 -6.37
C THR A 197 -3.03 -11.85 -4.99
N VAL A 198 -3.73 -11.38 -3.97
CA VAL A 198 -3.59 -11.91 -2.59
C VAL A 198 -4.20 -13.31 -2.49
N GLY A 199 -5.37 -13.50 -3.08
CA GLY A 199 -6.04 -14.79 -3.22
C GLY A 199 -5.64 -15.53 -4.48
N GLY A 200 -6.57 -16.35 -4.97
CA GLY A 200 -6.41 -17.15 -6.19
C GLY A 200 -7.01 -16.49 -7.43
N THR A 201 -6.77 -17.09 -8.59
CA THR A 201 -7.34 -16.67 -9.87
C THR A 201 -8.19 -17.76 -10.50
N TYR A 202 -9.14 -17.35 -11.36
CA TYR A 202 -9.99 -18.29 -12.10
C TYR A 202 -9.97 -17.97 -13.59
N GLY A 203 -9.75 -19.01 -14.40
CA GLY A 203 -9.83 -18.92 -15.87
C GLY A 203 -8.66 -18.18 -16.53
N LEU A 204 -7.51 -18.01 -15.88
CA LEU A 204 -6.36 -17.26 -16.43
C LEU A 204 -5.26 -18.16 -17.01
N SER A 205 -5.63 -19.29 -17.61
CA SER A 205 -4.71 -20.19 -18.30
C SER A 205 -4.73 -19.99 -19.83
N PRO A 206 -3.65 -20.32 -20.54
CA PRO A 206 -3.66 -20.42 -22.00
C PRO A 206 -4.77 -21.39 -22.49
N PRO A 207 -5.38 -21.15 -23.67
CA PRO A 207 -5.07 -20.08 -24.63
C PRO A 207 -5.73 -18.73 -24.31
N SER A 208 -6.55 -18.66 -23.25
CA SER A 208 -7.39 -17.50 -23.01
C SER A 208 -6.74 -16.37 -22.23
N ALA A 209 -5.60 -16.64 -21.59
CA ALA A 209 -4.75 -15.64 -21.00
C ALA A 209 -3.32 -15.85 -21.50
N ASN A 210 -2.74 -14.79 -22.06
CA ASN A 210 -1.35 -14.70 -22.46
C ASN A 210 -0.65 -13.70 -21.54
N LEU A 211 0.07 -14.21 -20.54
CA LEU A 211 0.78 -13.41 -19.55
C LEU A 211 2.27 -13.46 -19.82
N THR A 212 2.92 -12.29 -19.87
CA THR A 212 4.38 -12.22 -20.07
C THR A 212 5.16 -12.88 -18.93
N CYS A 213 4.63 -12.84 -17.70
CA CYS A 213 5.17 -13.56 -16.55
C CYS A 213 4.94 -15.08 -16.57
N GLY A 214 4.27 -15.62 -17.60
CA GLY A 214 3.99 -17.05 -17.77
C GLY A 214 2.70 -17.50 -17.09
N ALA A 215 2.57 -17.26 -15.78
CA ALA A 215 1.38 -17.62 -14.99
C ALA A 215 0.99 -16.50 -14.00
N PRO A 216 -0.28 -16.42 -13.56
CA PRO A 216 -0.68 -15.50 -12.50
C PRO A 216 0.16 -15.67 -11.23
N LEU A 217 0.54 -14.56 -10.62
CA LEU A 217 1.22 -14.52 -9.33
C LEU A 217 0.15 -14.46 -8.23
N GLU A 218 -0.24 -15.62 -7.73
CA GLU A 218 -1.18 -15.75 -6.61
C GLU A 218 -0.45 -15.65 -5.26
N HIS A 219 -1.20 -15.46 -4.17
CA HIS A 219 -0.67 -15.40 -2.81
C HIS A 219 0.40 -14.32 -2.59
N GLN A 220 0.27 -13.21 -3.30
CA GLN A 220 1.15 -12.05 -3.16
C GLN A 220 0.67 -11.15 -2.02
N TYR A 221 1.52 -10.19 -1.61
CA TYR A 221 1.09 -9.16 -0.69
C TYR A 221 0.14 -8.16 -1.34
N ALA A 222 -0.79 -7.63 -0.55
CA ALA A 222 -1.70 -6.57 -1.00
C ALA A 222 -0.91 -5.36 -1.53
N SER A 223 -1.38 -4.85 -2.66
CA SER A 223 -0.86 -3.65 -3.31
C SER A 223 -1.32 -2.41 -2.55
N PHE A 224 -0.48 -1.38 -2.51
CA PHE A 224 -0.84 -0.11 -1.89
C PHE A 224 -1.83 0.66 -2.77
N ASP A 225 -2.73 1.42 -2.14
CA ASP A 225 -3.56 2.39 -2.83
C ASP A 225 -2.69 3.56 -3.32
N PRO A 226 -2.53 3.76 -4.65
CA PRO A 226 -1.64 4.78 -5.22
C PRO A 226 -2.11 6.21 -4.93
N LEU A 227 -3.40 6.42 -4.65
CA LEU A 227 -3.99 7.74 -4.39
C LEU A 227 -4.50 7.88 -2.95
N ALA A 228 -4.05 7.01 -2.03
CA ALA A 228 -4.35 7.06 -0.59
C ALA A 228 -4.18 8.47 0.01
N ASN A 229 -3.13 9.17 -0.40
CA ASN A 229 -2.75 10.48 0.15
C ASN A 229 -3.35 11.67 -0.61
N VAL A 230 -4.12 11.45 -1.67
CA VAL A 230 -4.78 12.54 -2.39
C VAL A 230 -5.97 13.02 -1.57
N VAL A 231 -5.99 14.32 -1.30
CA VAL A 231 -7.07 15.01 -0.58
C VAL A 231 -7.89 15.82 -1.58
N ALA A 232 -9.20 15.61 -1.55
CA ALA A 232 -10.14 16.39 -2.36
C ALA A 232 -10.10 17.88 -1.97
N PRO A 233 -10.25 18.80 -2.94
CA PRO A 233 -10.29 20.23 -2.65
C PRO A 233 -11.53 20.59 -1.81
N PRO A 234 -11.46 21.63 -0.96
CA PRO A 234 -12.62 22.10 -0.21
C PRO A 234 -13.71 22.63 -1.15
N TYR A 235 -14.96 22.50 -0.71
CA TYR A 235 -16.11 22.90 -1.50
C TYR A 235 -16.23 24.42 -1.63
N THR A 236 -16.70 24.87 -2.79
CA THR A 236 -17.13 26.25 -3.03
C THR A 236 -18.64 26.34 -3.14
N LEU A 237 -19.18 27.54 -3.35
CA LEU A 237 -20.59 27.74 -3.63
C LEU A 237 -21.00 26.93 -4.87
N CYS A 238 -22.16 26.27 -4.79
CA CYS A 238 -22.73 25.51 -5.89
C CYS A 238 -23.02 26.45 -7.08
N LEU A 239 -22.40 26.18 -8.22
CA LEU A 239 -22.59 26.93 -9.46
C LEU A 239 -23.87 26.49 -10.17
N PRO A 240 -24.54 27.43 -10.87
CA PRO A 240 -25.70 27.08 -11.68
C PRO A 240 -25.28 26.27 -12.90
N VAL A 241 -26.11 25.29 -13.27
CA VAL A 241 -25.99 24.55 -14.53
C VAL A 241 -26.86 25.24 -15.58
N PRO A 242 -26.35 25.57 -16.77
CA PRO A 242 -27.16 26.15 -17.84
C PRO A 242 -28.33 25.24 -18.23
N ASN A 243 -29.47 25.84 -18.58
CA ASN A 243 -30.63 25.08 -19.07
C ASN A 243 -30.36 24.51 -20.47
N GLY A 244 -30.88 23.31 -20.74
CA GLY A 244 -30.83 22.67 -22.06
C GLY A 244 -30.15 21.31 -22.05
N LYS A 245 -29.87 20.78 -23.25
CA LYS A 245 -29.18 19.50 -23.46
C LYS A 245 -27.78 19.67 -24.07
N THR A 246 -27.30 20.89 -24.26
CA THR A 246 -25.92 21.15 -24.69
C THR A 246 -25.42 22.34 -23.91
N TYR A 247 -24.40 22.16 -23.08
CA TYR A 247 -23.86 23.23 -22.26
C TYR A 247 -22.40 22.98 -21.90
N THR A 248 -21.70 24.08 -21.63
CA THR A 248 -20.32 24.08 -21.15
C THR A 248 -20.29 24.52 -19.70
N LEU A 249 -19.61 23.74 -18.87
CA LEU A 249 -19.36 24.06 -17.47
C LEU A 249 -17.95 24.62 -17.31
N SER A 250 -17.80 25.51 -16.34
CA SER A 250 -16.51 26.04 -15.91
C SER A 250 -16.09 25.36 -14.60
N PRO A 251 -14.80 25.27 -14.28
CA PRO A 251 -14.32 24.65 -13.05
C PRO A 251 -15.00 25.22 -11.80
N GLY A 252 -15.40 24.35 -10.88
CA GLY A 252 -16.10 24.73 -9.66
C GLY A 252 -16.96 23.61 -9.06
N THR A 253 -17.80 23.97 -8.10
CA THR A 253 -18.66 23.02 -7.38
C THR A 253 -20.05 22.98 -7.99
N TYR A 254 -20.58 21.78 -8.25
CA TYR A 254 -21.94 21.54 -8.75
C TYR A 254 -22.66 20.58 -7.80
N CYS A 255 -23.92 20.87 -7.46
CA CYS A 255 -24.63 20.19 -6.38
C CYS A 255 -26.02 19.73 -6.81
N ASP A 256 -26.45 18.54 -6.36
CA ASP A 256 -27.83 18.04 -6.36
C ASP A 256 -28.57 18.12 -7.71
N LYS A 257 -27.88 17.75 -8.80
CA LYS A 257 -28.41 17.79 -10.15
C LYS A 257 -28.10 16.52 -10.93
N THR A 258 -28.94 16.25 -11.93
CA THR A 258 -28.59 15.30 -13.00
C THR A 258 -28.11 16.08 -14.21
N LEU A 259 -26.87 15.84 -14.63
CA LEU A 259 -26.31 16.40 -15.85
C LEU A 259 -26.62 15.44 -17.01
N SER A 260 -27.35 15.94 -18.01
CA SER A 260 -27.71 15.17 -19.21
C SER A 260 -27.49 15.98 -20.49
N GLY A 261 -27.48 15.29 -21.63
CA GLY A 261 -27.17 15.82 -22.96
C GLY A 261 -25.68 15.83 -23.26
N ASN A 262 -25.23 16.83 -24.02
CA ASN A 262 -23.85 17.08 -24.40
C ASN A 262 -23.22 18.04 -23.40
N ILE A 263 -22.36 17.50 -22.55
CA ILE A 263 -21.70 18.18 -21.44
C ILE A 263 -20.25 18.42 -21.84
N THR A 264 -19.87 19.69 -21.92
CA THR A 264 -18.47 20.08 -22.14
C THR A 264 -17.92 20.70 -20.86
N LEU A 265 -16.74 20.25 -20.44
CA LEU A 265 -16.02 20.78 -19.28
C LEU A 265 -14.80 21.56 -19.78
N ASN A 266 -14.72 22.83 -19.44
CA ASN A 266 -13.47 23.59 -19.62
C ASN A 266 -12.35 23.02 -18.73
N PRO A 267 -11.07 23.15 -19.10
CA PRO A 267 -9.96 22.63 -18.29
C PRO A 267 -10.01 23.13 -16.83
N GLY A 268 -9.80 22.23 -15.87
CA GLY A 268 -9.75 22.56 -14.45
C GLY A 268 -10.43 21.52 -13.55
N VAL A 269 -10.66 21.91 -12.29
CA VAL A 269 -11.16 21.01 -11.23
C VAL A 269 -12.65 21.19 -11.02
N TYR A 270 -13.38 20.07 -11.02
CA TYR A 270 -14.83 20.02 -10.81
C TYR A 270 -15.13 19.23 -9.54
N ILE A 271 -15.97 19.78 -8.68
CA ILE A 271 -16.43 19.11 -7.46
C ILE A 271 -17.93 18.83 -7.63
N MET A 272 -18.28 17.58 -7.77
CA MET A 272 -19.65 17.11 -7.92
C MET A 272 -20.15 16.62 -6.56
N ARG A 273 -21.25 17.18 -6.04
CA ARG A 273 -21.86 16.82 -4.74
C ARG A 273 -23.31 16.39 -4.93
N GLY A 274 -23.66 15.13 -4.64
CA GLY A 274 -24.99 14.61 -4.95
C GLY A 274 -25.38 14.71 -6.44
N VAL A 275 -24.41 14.81 -7.35
CA VAL A 275 -24.65 14.98 -8.79
C VAL A 275 -24.58 13.65 -9.51
N THR A 276 -25.55 13.41 -10.39
CA THR A 276 -25.51 12.27 -11.32
C THR A 276 -25.15 12.76 -12.72
N ILE A 277 -24.01 12.36 -13.25
CA ILE A 277 -23.63 12.64 -14.64
C ILE A 277 -24.12 11.48 -15.51
N LYS A 278 -25.16 11.74 -16.30
CA LYS A 278 -25.81 10.76 -17.17
C LYS A 278 -26.22 11.45 -18.48
N PRO A 279 -25.31 11.53 -19.47
CA PRO A 279 -25.57 12.16 -20.77
C PRO A 279 -26.90 11.70 -21.39
N GLY A 280 -27.12 10.39 -21.52
CA GLY A 280 -28.36 9.82 -22.06
C GLY A 280 -28.58 10.10 -23.55
N GLY A 281 -29.29 9.22 -24.26
CA GLY A 281 -29.82 9.51 -25.61
C GLY A 281 -28.79 9.96 -26.65
N ASN A 282 -27.64 9.29 -26.71
CA ASN A 282 -26.46 9.64 -27.53
C ASN A 282 -25.74 10.94 -27.11
N GLY A 283 -25.92 11.35 -25.85
CA GLY A 283 -25.20 12.48 -25.26
C GLY A 283 -23.70 12.22 -25.12
N SER A 284 -22.95 13.29 -24.82
CA SER A 284 -21.50 13.23 -24.65
C SER A 284 -21.04 13.87 -23.34
N LEU A 285 -19.91 13.40 -22.81
CA LEU A 285 -19.16 14.05 -21.74
C LEU A 285 -17.71 14.29 -22.22
N THR A 286 -17.36 15.56 -22.43
CA THR A 286 -16.06 15.95 -22.99
C THR A 286 -15.34 16.94 -22.09
N GLY A 287 -14.06 16.73 -21.83
CA GLY A 287 -13.23 17.63 -21.04
C GLY A 287 -11.76 17.29 -21.13
N GLN A 288 -10.92 18.26 -21.50
CA GLN A 288 -9.48 18.07 -21.59
C GLN A 288 -8.80 18.82 -20.46
N GLY A 289 -7.84 18.19 -19.78
CA GLY A 289 -7.19 18.80 -18.61
C GLY A 289 -8.13 18.98 -17.43
N VAL A 290 -9.00 17.99 -17.18
CA VAL A 290 -10.02 18.05 -16.13
C VAL A 290 -9.79 17.02 -15.04
N THR A 291 -10.09 17.39 -13.80
CA THR A 291 -10.22 16.46 -12.67
C THR A 291 -11.63 16.58 -12.11
N ILE A 292 -12.36 15.47 -12.09
CA ILE A 292 -13.74 15.40 -11.60
C ILE A 292 -13.75 14.68 -10.25
N PHE A 293 -14.02 15.42 -9.19
CA PHE A 293 -14.23 14.88 -7.85
C PHE A 293 -15.71 14.50 -7.66
N LEU A 294 -15.98 13.24 -7.36
CA LEU A 294 -17.32 12.73 -7.04
C LEU A 294 -17.48 12.60 -5.52
N MET A 295 -18.28 13.47 -4.95
CA MET A 295 -18.53 13.58 -3.51
C MET A 295 -20.00 13.27 -3.19
N GLU A 296 -20.28 12.85 -1.96
CA GLU A 296 -21.64 12.81 -1.38
C GLU A 296 -22.68 12.10 -2.29
N GLY A 297 -22.42 10.85 -2.67
CA GLY A 297 -23.33 10.07 -3.52
C GLY A 297 -23.36 10.49 -5.00
N SER A 298 -22.41 11.32 -5.42
CA SER A 298 -22.25 11.64 -6.85
C SER A 298 -21.79 10.41 -7.61
N GLN A 299 -22.25 10.28 -8.85
CA GLN A 299 -21.94 9.14 -9.72
C GLN A 299 -21.85 9.57 -11.18
N ILE A 300 -21.10 8.81 -11.97
CA ILE A 300 -21.05 8.93 -13.42
C ILE A 300 -21.59 7.63 -14.01
N TYR A 301 -22.58 7.76 -14.89
CA TYR A 301 -23.25 6.65 -15.54
C TYR A 301 -23.27 6.85 -17.05
N ILE A 302 -22.34 6.19 -17.74
CA ILE A 302 -22.13 6.26 -19.19
C ILE A 302 -22.48 4.91 -19.82
N ASN A 303 -23.38 4.93 -20.81
CA ASN A 303 -23.80 3.74 -21.55
C ASN A 303 -23.15 3.63 -22.94
N ALA A 304 -23.22 2.43 -23.54
CA ALA A 304 -22.55 2.06 -24.79
C ALA A 304 -22.85 2.94 -26.02
N ASN A 305 -23.92 3.73 -25.99
CA ASN A 305 -24.29 4.64 -27.07
C ASN A 305 -23.89 6.11 -26.81
N GLU A 306 -23.26 6.40 -25.67
CA GLU A 306 -22.82 7.72 -25.26
C GLU A 306 -21.32 7.88 -25.51
N GLN A 307 -20.86 9.11 -25.75
CA GLN A 307 -19.43 9.38 -26.00
C GLN A 307 -18.77 10.03 -24.78
N VAL A 308 -17.60 9.54 -24.39
CA VAL A 308 -16.80 10.15 -23.32
C VAL A 308 -15.41 10.45 -23.83
N ASN A 309 -14.97 11.69 -23.72
CA ASN A 309 -13.60 12.08 -24.03
C ASN A 309 -13.02 12.92 -22.90
N LEU A 310 -12.24 12.27 -22.04
CA LEU A 310 -11.69 12.86 -20.83
C LEU A 310 -10.18 12.68 -20.74
N SER A 311 -9.47 13.75 -20.40
CA SER A 311 -8.05 13.69 -20.05
C SER A 311 -7.75 14.50 -18.79
N PRO A 312 -6.78 14.04 -17.97
CA PRO A 312 -6.40 14.73 -16.76
C PRO A 312 -5.56 15.96 -17.08
N PRO A 313 -5.41 16.90 -16.12
CA PRO A 313 -4.34 17.88 -16.20
C PRO A 313 -2.97 17.20 -16.18
N THR A 314 -1.98 17.77 -16.87
CA THR A 314 -0.59 17.25 -16.90
C THR A 314 0.31 17.87 -15.82
N SER A 315 -0.19 18.89 -15.12
CA SER A 315 0.52 19.57 -14.02
C SER A 315 -0.44 20.00 -12.90
N GLY A 316 0.13 20.43 -11.77
CA GLY A 316 -0.63 20.79 -10.57
C GLY A 316 -0.88 19.61 -9.63
N PRO A 317 -1.56 19.84 -8.49
CA PRO A 317 -1.70 18.85 -7.42
C PRO A 317 -2.48 17.59 -7.85
N TYR A 318 -3.37 17.72 -8.83
CA TYR A 318 -4.21 16.65 -9.34
C TYR A 318 -3.78 16.16 -10.73
N ALA A 319 -2.55 16.48 -11.14
CA ALA A 319 -1.99 15.97 -12.38
C ALA A 319 -2.15 14.45 -12.47
N GLY A 320 -2.58 13.97 -13.63
CA GLY A 320 -2.84 12.57 -13.90
C GLY A 320 -4.18 12.02 -13.41
N ILE A 321 -4.98 12.77 -12.65
CA ILE A 321 -6.26 12.28 -12.11
C ILE A 321 -7.42 12.86 -12.91
N THR A 322 -8.23 11.99 -13.52
CA THR A 322 -9.39 12.39 -14.33
C THR A 322 -10.68 12.26 -13.54
N ILE A 323 -10.87 11.14 -12.87
CA ILE A 323 -12.03 10.88 -12.01
C ILE A 323 -11.52 10.45 -10.64
N PHE A 324 -11.93 11.15 -9.60
CA PHE A 324 -11.65 10.82 -8.21
C PHE A 324 -12.95 10.79 -7.42
N GLU A 325 -13.37 9.60 -7.04
CA GLU A 325 -14.47 9.42 -6.13
C GLU A 325 -13.97 9.40 -4.69
N ASN A 326 -14.58 10.23 -3.86
CA ASN A 326 -14.14 10.41 -2.50
C ASN A 326 -14.42 9.17 -1.65
N ARG A 327 -13.54 8.95 -0.67
CA ARG A 327 -13.72 7.87 0.31
C ARG A 327 -15.06 8.02 1.03
N GLY A 328 -15.73 6.89 1.22
CA GLY A 328 -17.09 6.80 1.76
C GLY A 328 -18.20 7.02 0.74
N ASN A 329 -17.92 7.45 -0.50
CA ASN A 329 -18.89 7.34 -1.58
C ASN A 329 -18.88 5.91 -2.12
N THR A 330 -20.06 5.29 -2.18
CA THR A 330 -20.26 3.89 -2.56
C THR A 330 -21.06 3.77 -3.86
N SER A 331 -21.26 4.89 -4.57
CA SER A 331 -22.10 4.95 -5.75
C SER A 331 -21.35 4.38 -6.95
N ALA A 332 -21.89 3.35 -7.59
CA ALA A 332 -21.17 2.65 -8.66
C ALA A 332 -20.82 3.57 -9.84
N LEU A 333 -19.60 3.42 -10.35
CA LEU A 333 -19.09 4.17 -11.48
C LEU A 333 -19.23 3.33 -12.76
N THR A 334 -20.03 3.79 -13.72
CA THR A 334 -20.21 3.09 -15.00
C THR A 334 -19.61 3.90 -16.15
N LEU A 335 -18.61 3.32 -16.82
CA LEU A 335 -17.84 3.93 -17.89
C LEU A 335 -17.87 3.00 -19.11
N ASN A 336 -19.04 2.86 -19.73
CA ASN A 336 -19.24 2.01 -20.91
C ASN A 336 -19.33 2.88 -22.17
N GLY A 337 -18.33 3.69 -22.48
CA GLY A 337 -18.40 4.59 -23.62
C GLY A 337 -18.52 3.84 -24.97
N GLY A 338 -19.23 4.44 -25.92
CA GLY A 338 -19.34 3.92 -27.29
C GLY A 338 -18.05 4.07 -28.11
N ALA A 339 -18.10 3.68 -29.38
CA ALA A 339 -16.99 3.85 -30.32
C ALA A 339 -16.46 5.30 -30.33
N ASN A 340 -15.13 5.46 -30.32
CA ASN A 340 -14.38 6.72 -30.21
C ASN A 340 -14.40 7.42 -28.83
N SER A 341 -14.95 6.80 -27.79
CA SER A 341 -14.74 7.30 -26.42
C SER A 341 -13.28 7.11 -26.03
N VAL A 342 -12.66 8.07 -25.35
CA VAL A 342 -11.28 8.00 -24.84
C VAL A 342 -11.27 8.49 -23.41
N ILE A 343 -10.79 7.67 -22.48
CA ILE A 343 -10.56 8.09 -21.10
C ILE A 343 -9.10 7.82 -20.78
N SER A 344 -8.38 8.85 -20.39
CA SER A 344 -7.00 8.77 -19.93
C SER A 344 -6.89 9.23 -18.49
N GLY A 345 -5.75 9.00 -17.84
CA GLY A 345 -5.49 9.33 -16.44
C GLY A 345 -5.91 8.22 -15.47
N PHE A 346 -5.97 8.60 -14.19
CA PHE A 346 -6.50 7.78 -13.12
C PHE A 346 -8.02 7.92 -13.04
N VAL A 347 -8.68 6.77 -12.93
CA VAL A 347 -10.07 6.61 -12.51
C VAL A 347 -10.04 5.90 -11.16
N TYR A 348 -10.41 6.63 -10.11
CA TYR A 348 -10.25 6.19 -8.72
C TYR A 348 -11.60 6.19 -8.00
N ALA A 349 -12.04 5.03 -7.52
CA ALA A 349 -13.25 4.85 -6.73
C ALA A 349 -13.04 3.77 -5.66
N PRO A 350 -12.37 4.10 -4.54
CA PRO A 350 -11.82 3.10 -3.62
C PRO A 350 -12.89 2.32 -2.85
N ASP A 351 -14.07 2.91 -2.67
CA ASP A 351 -15.19 2.35 -1.91
C ASP A 351 -16.40 2.00 -2.79
N ALA A 352 -16.25 2.06 -4.13
CA ALA A 352 -17.31 1.76 -5.08
C ALA A 352 -16.88 0.82 -6.20
N ALA A 353 -17.85 0.11 -6.76
CA ALA A 353 -17.65 -0.76 -7.91
C ALA A 353 -17.50 0.06 -9.19
N ILE A 354 -16.49 -0.26 -10.00
CA ILE A 354 -16.29 0.31 -11.33
C ILE A 354 -16.70 -0.72 -12.37
N SER A 355 -17.66 -0.37 -13.23
CA SER A 355 -17.99 -1.10 -14.45
C SER A 355 -17.40 -0.35 -15.64
N PHE A 356 -16.43 -0.96 -16.31
CA PHE A 356 -15.77 -0.38 -17.47
C PHE A 356 -16.05 -1.26 -18.69
N ALA A 357 -16.58 -0.66 -19.75
CA ALA A 357 -16.65 -1.31 -21.06
C ALA A 357 -15.70 -0.59 -22.01
N GLY A 358 -14.65 -1.29 -22.45
CA GLY A 358 -13.63 -0.68 -23.29
C GLY A 358 -14.17 -0.18 -24.64
N ASN A 359 -13.53 0.88 -25.12
CA ASN A 359 -13.78 1.49 -26.42
C ASN A 359 -13.08 0.68 -27.52
N SER A 360 -13.68 0.65 -28.71
CA SER A 360 -13.37 -0.30 -29.78
C SER A 360 -12.06 -0.08 -30.54
N ASP A 361 -11.17 0.83 -30.13
CA ASP A 361 -9.93 1.11 -30.88
C ASP A 361 -8.73 0.29 -30.38
N MET A 362 -8.73 -0.98 -30.81
CA MET A 362 -7.53 -1.84 -30.84
C MET A 362 -6.53 -1.37 -31.92
N SER A 363 -6.37 -0.06 -32.14
CA SER A 363 -5.50 0.52 -33.19
C SER A 363 -4.02 0.60 -32.79
N GLY A 364 -3.62 -0.15 -31.75
CA GLY A 364 -2.21 -0.28 -31.35
C GLY A 364 -1.64 0.90 -30.56
N GLN A 365 -2.43 1.93 -30.27
CA GLN A 365 -1.97 3.11 -29.52
C GLN A 365 -2.38 3.20 -28.06
N GLY A 366 -3.18 2.24 -27.54
CA GLY A 366 -3.52 1.99 -26.13
C GLY A 366 -3.82 3.22 -25.23
N ASP A 367 -4.94 3.22 -24.54
CA ASP A 367 -5.27 4.35 -23.66
C ASP A 367 -4.34 4.42 -22.45
N CYS A 368 -3.95 5.63 -22.07
CA CYS A 368 -3.20 5.90 -20.86
C CYS A 368 -4.13 5.91 -19.65
N LEU A 369 -4.62 4.75 -19.26
CA LEU A 369 -5.64 4.60 -18.21
C LEU A 369 -5.10 3.80 -17.02
N ARG A 370 -5.44 4.23 -15.81
CA ARG A 370 -5.23 3.50 -14.56
C ARG A 370 -6.55 3.44 -13.80
N ILE A 371 -7.04 2.24 -13.54
CA ILE A 371 -8.32 2.02 -12.86
C ILE A 371 -8.05 1.47 -11.47
N VAL A 372 -8.57 2.16 -10.45
CA VAL A 372 -8.51 1.74 -9.05
C VAL A 372 -9.93 1.78 -8.51
N GLY A 373 -10.48 0.62 -8.18
CA GLY A 373 -11.85 0.49 -7.67
C GLY A 373 -11.90 -0.35 -6.39
N LEU A 374 -13.03 -0.32 -5.66
CA LEU A 374 -13.30 -1.36 -4.66
C LEU A 374 -13.31 -2.73 -5.35
N THR A 375 -14.10 -2.82 -6.42
CA THR A 375 -14.09 -3.91 -7.40
C THR A 375 -14.10 -3.33 -8.81
N VAL A 376 -13.49 -4.03 -9.78
CA VAL A 376 -13.44 -3.62 -11.18
C VAL A 376 -14.02 -4.71 -12.06
N GLN A 377 -15.15 -4.42 -12.70
CA GLN A 377 -15.71 -5.25 -13.75
C GLN A 377 -15.31 -4.67 -15.11
N MET A 378 -14.62 -5.47 -15.92
CA MET A 378 -14.33 -5.12 -17.30
C MET A 378 -15.18 -5.96 -18.25
N THR A 379 -15.93 -5.24 -19.09
CA THR A 379 -16.63 -5.77 -20.24
C THR A 379 -16.11 -5.04 -21.50
N GLY A 380 -16.53 -5.41 -22.71
CA GLY A 380 -16.00 -4.84 -23.95
C GLY A 380 -14.49 -5.07 -24.23
N ASN A 381 -14.07 -4.80 -25.46
CA ASN A 381 -12.65 -4.88 -25.85
C ASN A 381 -11.91 -3.66 -25.31
N SER A 382 -10.72 -3.84 -24.73
CA SER A 382 -9.94 -2.77 -24.12
C SER A 382 -8.46 -2.91 -24.46
N SER A 383 -7.77 -1.79 -24.75
CA SER A 383 -6.32 -1.75 -24.91
C SER A 383 -5.73 -0.64 -24.03
N ILE A 384 -4.93 -1.00 -23.03
CA ILE A 384 -4.27 -0.06 -22.11
C ILE A 384 -2.75 -0.19 -22.26
N LYS A 385 -2.04 0.94 -22.39
CA LYS A 385 -0.58 0.96 -22.45
C LYS A 385 0.05 1.47 -21.15
N THR A 386 1.34 1.17 -20.99
CA THR A 386 2.08 1.50 -19.77
C THR A 386 2.90 2.77 -19.82
N ASP A 387 3.49 3.10 -20.97
CA ASP A 387 4.30 4.32 -21.14
C ASP A 387 3.41 5.55 -21.33
N CYS A 388 3.11 6.18 -20.19
CA CYS A 388 2.12 7.25 -20.05
C CYS A 388 2.54 8.29 -19.00
N THR A 389 3.84 8.38 -18.72
CA THR A 389 4.41 9.26 -17.68
C THR A 389 3.96 10.72 -17.82
N ALA A 390 3.93 11.23 -19.06
CA ALA A 390 3.46 12.58 -19.37
C ALA A 390 1.97 12.82 -19.06
N VAL A 391 1.13 11.79 -19.16
CA VAL A 391 -0.31 11.87 -18.85
C VAL A 391 -0.54 11.80 -17.36
N PHE A 392 0.25 11.00 -16.63
CA PHE A 392 0.04 10.76 -15.20
C PHE A 392 0.69 11.78 -14.27
N GLY A 393 1.41 12.78 -14.79
CA GLY A 393 2.05 13.79 -13.94
C GLY A 393 3.00 13.19 -12.90
N ASN A 394 3.79 12.19 -13.31
CA ASN A 394 4.67 11.38 -12.45
C ASN A 394 3.98 10.52 -11.39
N ARG A 395 2.65 10.33 -11.48
CA ARG A 395 1.95 9.36 -10.64
C ARG A 395 2.15 7.95 -11.16
N GLU A 396 2.43 7.05 -10.24
CA GLU A 396 2.66 5.64 -10.53
C GLU A 396 1.69 4.78 -9.74
N MET A 397 1.40 3.60 -10.30
CA MET A 397 0.52 2.60 -9.70
C MET A 397 1.23 1.27 -9.82
N TYR A 398 1.32 0.55 -8.71
CA TYR A 398 2.11 -0.67 -8.62
C TYR A 398 1.29 -1.81 -8.01
N ALA A 399 1.54 -3.02 -8.52
CA ALA A 399 1.03 -4.27 -8.02
C ALA A 399 2.07 -4.93 -7.13
N SER A 400 1.61 -5.56 -6.06
CA SER A 400 2.46 -6.21 -5.06
C SER A 400 3.46 -5.25 -4.40
N ARG A 401 4.27 -5.81 -3.52
CA ARG A 401 5.39 -5.11 -2.87
C ARG A 401 6.51 -6.08 -2.56
N MET A 402 7.73 -5.56 -2.53
CA MET A 402 8.90 -6.25 -2.02
C MET A 402 9.24 -5.71 -0.65
N ILE A 403 9.51 -6.59 0.30
CA ILE A 403 9.79 -6.23 1.69
C ILE A 403 11.23 -6.65 1.97
N THR A 404 12.08 -5.69 2.28
CA THR A 404 13.51 -5.90 2.50
C THR A 404 13.92 -5.33 3.85
N LEU A 405 14.70 -6.09 4.61
CA LEU A 405 15.38 -5.56 5.79
C LEU A 405 16.51 -4.62 5.34
N VAL A 406 16.49 -3.40 5.85
CA VAL A 406 17.55 -2.41 5.71
C VAL A 406 18.34 -2.42 7.01
N LYS A 407 19.61 -2.82 6.94
CA LYS A 407 20.53 -2.82 8.07
C LYS A 407 21.41 -1.59 8.09
#